data_AF-A0A351R8V5-F1
#
_entry.id   AF-A0A351R8V5-F1
#
_cell.length_a   1.000
_cell.length_b   1.000
_cell.length_c   1.000
_cell.angle_alpha   90.00
_cell.angle_beta   90.00
_cell.angle_gamma   90.00
#
_symmetry.space_group_name_H-M   'P 1'
#
loop_
_entity.id
_entity.type
_entity.pdbx_description
1 polymer ?
#
loop_
_entity_poly.entity_id
_entity_poly.type
_entity_poly.pdbx_seq_one_letter_code
_entity_poly.pdbx_strand_id
1 'polypeptide(L)'
;MALSGALWNAVDEATEKSIIDFILRNLTHLKLNAKQSQKIKDWFISRNIAFPCNFELATLQKLINLNYIALCEYYGPVKADKLLSQATHAVEAEAARQQFNLHDLL
;
A
#
# COMPACT_ATOMS: atom_id res chain seq x y z
N MET A 1 -7.29 -2.99 8.65
CA MET A 1 -7.82 -1.80 9.36
C MET A 1 -6.83 -1.13 10.33
N ALA A 2 -5.59 -1.59 10.50
CA ALA A 2 -4.59 -0.92 11.36
C ALA A 2 -3.34 -0.42 10.61
N LEU A 3 -3.07 -0.97 9.42
CA LEU A 3 -1.84 -0.73 8.65
C LEU A 3 -1.66 0.70 8.20
N SER A 4 -2.63 1.16 7.42
CA SER A 4 -2.58 2.48 6.81
C SER A 4 -2.53 3.52 7.92
N GLY A 5 -3.44 3.46 8.89
CA GLY A 5 -3.47 4.41 10.01
C GLY A 5 -2.18 4.47 10.85
N ALA A 6 -1.52 3.33 11.12
CA ALA A 6 -0.25 3.31 11.84
C ALA A 6 0.93 3.81 11.00
N LEU A 7 0.94 3.54 9.69
CA LEU A 7 1.96 4.05 8.77
C LEU A 7 1.90 5.58 8.67
N TRP A 8 0.70 6.16 8.59
CA TRP A 8 0.49 7.59 8.33
C TRP A 8 0.74 8.49 9.55
N ASN A 9 0.59 7.97 10.78
CA ASN A 9 0.88 8.77 12.00
C ASN A 9 2.38 9.06 12.22
N ALA A 10 3.28 8.38 11.52
CA ALA A 10 4.74 8.56 11.64
C ALA A 10 5.34 9.45 10.52
N VAL A 11 4.48 10.02 9.67
CA VAL A 11 4.82 10.73 8.44
C VAL A 11 4.23 12.14 8.53
N ASP A 12 5.03 13.18 8.29
CA ASP A 12 4.48 14.53 8.19
C ASP A 12 3.60 14.66 6.93
N GLU A 13 2.60 15.54 6.98
CA GLU A 13 1.56 15.65 5.95
C GLU A 13 2.12 16.00 4.55
N ALA A 14 3.27 16.67 4.48
CA ALA A 14 3.94 17.00 3.22
C ALA A 14 4.65 15.80 2.60
N THR A 15 5.28 14.96 3.43
CA THR A 15 5.89 13.70 2.99
C THR A 15 4.83 12.67 2.60
N GLU A 16 3.69 12.60 3.33
CA GLU A 16 2.54 11.76 2.97
C GLU A 16 2.04 12.09 1.56
N LYS A 17 1.81 13.38 1.29
CA LYS A 17 1.34 13.84 -0.02
C LYS A 17 2.33 13.52 -1.13
N SER A 18 3.63 13.64 -0.86
CA SER A 18 4.69 13.33 -1.82
C SER A 18 4.74 11.84 -2.17
N ILE A 19 4.60 10.96 -1.17
CA ILE A 19 4.51 9.50 -1.35
C ILE A 19 3.27 9.14 -2.17
N ILE A 20 2.11 9.72 -1.83
CA ILE A 20 0.87 9.49 -2.58
C ILE A 20 1.03 9.95 -4.03
N ASP A 21 1.55 11.15 -4.27
CA ASP A 21 1.81 11.66 -5.62
C ASP A 21 2.73 10.75 -6.42
N PHE A 22 3.80 10.23 -5.79
CA PHE A 22 4.70 9.27 -6.43
C PHE A 22 3.97 7.99 -6.84
N ILE A 23 3.17 7.41 -5.94
CA ILE A 23 2.39 6.20 -6.23
C ILE A 23 1.39 6.47 -7.35
N LEU A 24 0.68 7.61 -7.32
CA LEU A 24 -0.33 7.97 -8.31
C LEU A 24 0.28 8.16 -9.71
N ARG A 25 1.50 8.70 -9.81
CA ARG A 25 2.23 8.84 -11.09
C ARG A 25 2.68 7.50 -11.65
N ASN A 26 3.08 6.57 -10.77
CA ASN A 26 3.60 5.27 -11.14
C ASN A 26 2.50 4.18 -11.24
N LEU A 27 1.25 4.48 -10.89
CA LEU A 27 0.10 3.58 -11.04
C LEU A 27 -0.09 3.09 -12.48
N THR A 28 0.29 3.89 -13.46
CA THR A 28 0.24 3.53 -14.88
C THR A 28 1.13 2.31 -15.21
N HIS A 29 2.18 2.06 -14.43
CA HIS A 29 3.07 0.92 -14.60
C HIS A 29 2.46 -0.41 -14.14
N LEU A 30 1.37 -0.36 -13.36
CA LEU A 30 0.67 -1.56 -12.89
C LEU A 30 -0.20 -2.22 -13.97
N LYS A 31 -0.28 -1.66 -15.19
CA LYS A 31 -1.11 -2.15 -16.32
C LYS A 31 -2.57 -2.41 -15.92
N LEU A 32 -3.10 -1.60 -15.02
CA LEU A 32 -4.49 -1.68 -14.56
C LEU A 32 -5.42 -1.13 -15.63
N ASN A 33 -6.64 -1.66 -15.69
CA ASN A 33 -7.67 -1.01 -16.50
C ASN A 33 -8.10 0.34 -15.88
N ALA A 34 -8.70 1.21 -16.69
CA ALA A 34 -9.04 2.58 -16.26
C ALA A 34 -9.92 2.63 -15.00
N LYS A 35 -10.87 1.69 -14.87
CA LYS A 35 -11.78 1.59 -13.71
C LYS A 35 -11.04 1.19 -12.44
N GLN A 36 -10.12 0.23 -12.54
CA GLN A 36 -9.27 -0.22 -11.44
C GLN A 36 -8.30 0.88 -11.00
N SER A 37 -7.66 1.55 -11.96
CA SER A 37 -6.78 2.69 -11.67
C SER A 37 -7.54 3.80 -10.95
N GLN A 38 -8.72 4.18 -11.44
CA GLN A 38 -9.54 5.22 -10.80
C GLN A 38 -9.92 4.84 -9.37
N LYS A 39 -10.34 3.61 -9.12
CA LYS A 39 -10.66 3.14 -7.77
C LYS A 39 -9.46 3.21 -6.81
N ILE A 40 -8.26 2.83 -7.26
CA ILE A 40 -7.05 2.96 -6.43
C ILE A 40 -6.74 4.43 -6.15
N LYS A 41 -6.85 5.31 -7.16
CA LYS A 41 -6.66 6.75 -6.98
C LYS A 41 -7.64 7.30 -5.95
N ASP A 42 -8.92 6.97 -6.09
CA ASP A 42 -9.97 7.39 -5.16
C ASP A 42 -9.68 6.86 -3.75
N TRP A 43 -9.18 5.63 -3.61
CA TRP A 43 -8.80 5.06 -2.31
C TRP A 43 -7.66 5.83 -1.62
N PHE A 44 -6.60 6.17 -2.36
CA PHE A 44 -5.51 7.01 -1.83
C PHE A 44 -5.99 8.41 -1.43
N ILE A 45 -6.83 9.04 -2.26
CA ILE A 45 -7.32 10.41 -2.04
C ILE A 45 -8.33 10.47 -0.88
N SER A 46 -9.28 9.54 -0.83
CA SER A 46 -10.36 9.52 0.16
C SER A 46 -9.90 9.00 1.53
N ARG A 47 -8.63 8.61 1.68
CA ARG A 47 -8.08 7.92 2.86
C ARG A 47 -8.99 6.78 3.32
N ASN A 48 -9.68 6.14 2.37
CA ASN A 48 -10.75 5.21 2.70
C ASN A 48 -10.15 3.95 3.32
N ILE A 49 -10.76 3.48 4.39
CA ILE A 49 -10.23 2.39 5.20
C ILE A 49 -10.41 1.04 4.48
N ALA A 50 -11.41 0.95 3.59
CA ALA A 50 -11.69 -0.25 2.82
C ALA A 50 -11.07 -0.18 1.42
N PHE A 51 -10.27 -1.19 1.09
CA PHE A 51 -9.65 -1.31 -0.21
C PHE A 51 -10.71 -1.65 -1.28
N PRO A 52 -10.77 -0.92 -2.42
CA PRO A 52 -12.00 -0.80 -3.24
C PRO A 52 -12.23 -1.92 -4.26
N CYS A 53 -11.38 -2.96 -4.30
CA CYS A 53 -11.43 -4.03 -5.30
C CYS A 53 -10.89 -5.37 -4.79
N ASN A 54 -11.50 -6.47 -5.25
CA ASN A 54 -10.84 -7.77 -5.30
C ASN A 54 -9.89 -7.78 -6.51
N PHE A 55 -8.62 -7.45 -6.27
CA PHE A 55 -7.58 -7.63 -7.27
C PHE A 55 -7.03 -9.04 -7.23
N GLU A 56 -6.52 -9.50 -8.37
CA GLU A 56 -5.68 -10.70 -8.41
C GLU A 56 -4.41 -10.50 -7.58
N LEU A 57 -3.89 -11.59 -7.01
CA LEU A 57 -2.69 -11.59 -6.18
C LEU A 57 -1.52 -10.86 -6.84
N ALA A 58 -1.27 -11.12 -8.13
CA ALA A 58 -0.20 -10.50 -8.90
C ALA A 58 -0.33 -8.96 -8.99
N THR A 59 -1.55 -8.44 -8.93
CA THR A 59 -1.80 -6.99 -8.92
C THR A 59 -1.55 -6.40 -7.53
N LEU A 60 -1.95 -7.12 -6.48
CA LEU A 60 -1.70 -6.73 -5.10
C LEU A 60 -0.19 -6.70 -4.78
N GLN A 61 0.56 -7.72 -5.19
CA GLN A 61 2.02 -7.76 -5.07
C GLN A 61 2.68 -6.54 -5.71
N LYS A 62 2.30 -6.20 -6.95
CA LYS A 62 2.88 -5.02 -7.63
C LYS A 62 2.51 -3.71 -6.94
N LEU A 63 1.30 -3.61 -6.39
CA LEU A 63 0.90 -2.42 -5.61
C LEU A 63 1.73 -2.30 -4.33
N ILE A 64 1.97 -3.41 -3.63
CA ILE A 64 2.84 -3.45 -2.43
C ILE A 64 4.27 -3.07 -2.80
N ASN A 65 4.82 -3.64 -3.87
CA ASN A 65 6.15 -3.28 -4.36
C ASN A 65 6.26 -1.80 -4.73
N LEU A 66 5.22 -1.22 -5.33
CA LEU A 66 5.21 0.21 -5.64
C LEU A 66 5.20 1.07 -4.38
N ASN A 67 4.44 0.67 -3.35
CA ASN A 67 4.46 1.34 -2.05
C ASN A 67 5.83 1.21 -1.38
N TYR A 68 6.45 0.03 -1.44
CA TYR A 68 7.78 -0.21 -0.91
C TYR A 68 8.85 0.67 -1.58
N ILE A 69 8.84 0.76 -2.91
CA ILE A 69 9.75 1.65 -3.66
C ILE A 69 9.54 3.10 -3.23
N ALA A 70 8.30 3.57 -3.13
CA ALA A 70 8.00 4.92 -2.66
C ALA A 70 8.57 5.15 -1.25
N LEU A 71 8.35 4.22 -0.32
CA LEU A 71 8.90 4.31 1.04
C LEU A 71 10.43 4.34 1.03
N CYS A 72 11.08 3.53 0.20
CA CYS A 72 12.54 3.53 0.05
C CYS A 72 13.06 4.89 -0.42
N GLU A 73 12.39 5.54 -1.37
CA GLU A 73 12.86 6.85 -1.87
C GLU A 73 12.71 7.97 -0.85
N TYR A 74 11.65 7.96 -0.04
CA TYR A 74 11.42 9.03 0.93
C TYR A 74 12.03 8.79 2.31
N TYR A 75 12.15 7.52 2.73
CA TYR A 75 12.59 7.16 4.08
C TYR A 75 13.86 6.31 4.12
N GLY A 76 14.36 5.86 2.97
CA GLY A 76 15.45 4.91 2.88
C GLY A 76 14.99 3.47 3.15
N PRO A 77 15.76 2.48 2.68
CA PRO A 77 15.39 1.07 2.68
C PRO A 77 15.19 0.51 4.09
N VAL A 78 16.00 0.93 5.07
CA VAL A 78 15.92 0.44 6.45
C VAL A 78 14.58 0.80 7.11
N LYS A 79 14.11 2.04 6.91
CA LYS A 79 12.85 2.49 7.50
C LYS A 79 11.65 1.96 6.70
N ALA A 80 11.78 1.82 5.37
CA ALA A 80 10.79 1.16 4.53
C ALA A 80 10.55 -0.29 4.95
N ASP A 81 11.61 -1.08 5.17
CA ASP A 81 11.52 -2.46 5.66
C ASP A 81 10.81 -2.54 7.01
N LYS A 82 11.18 -1.65 7.95
CA LYS A 82 10.54 -1.60 9.27
C LYS A 82 9.05 -1.31 9.16
N LEU A 83 8.66 -0.35 8.32
CA LEU A 83 7.26 0.01 8.08
C LEU A 83 6.49 -1.14 7.41
N LEU A 84 7.10 -1.82 6.44
CA LEU A 84 6.50 -2.98 5.78
C LEU A 84 6.34 -4.17 6.74
N SER A 85 7.33 -4.45 7.59
CA SER A 85 7.24 -5.52 8.59
C SER A 85 6.17 -5.23 9.64
N GLN A 86 6.13 -3.99 10.17
CA GLN A 86 5.08 -3.55 11.10
C GLN A 86 3.70 -3.65 10.46
N ALA A 87 3.61 -3.31 9.18
CA ALA A 87 2.44 -3.48 8.38
C ALA A 87 2.04 -4.97 8.33
N THR A 88 2.85 -5.86 7.79
CA THR A 88 2.52 -7.29 7.71
C THR A 88 2.05 -7.88 9.04
N HIS A 89 2.73 -7.58 10.15
CA HIS A 89 2.34 -8.05 11.47
C HIS A 89 0.97 -7.57 11.94
N ALA A 90 0.58 -6.33 11.67
CA ALA A 90 -0.71 -5.82 12.14
C ALA A 90 -1.92 -6.33 11.33
N VAL A 91 -1.70 -6.96 10.16
CA VAL A 91 -2.75 -7.65 9.39
C VAL A 91 -2.66 -9.17 9.47
N GLU A 92 -1.59 -9.73 10.05
CA GLU A 92 -1.35 -11.17 10.18
C GLU A 92 -2.52 -11.90 10.85
N ALA A 93 -3.01 -11.36 11.97
CA ALA A 93 -4.15 -11.93 12.69
C ALA A 93 -5.46 -11.92 11.87
N GLU A 94 -5.64 -10.93 11.00
CA GLU A 94 -6.83 -10.81 10.16
C GLU A 94 -6.71 -11.69 8.91
N ALA A 95 -5.52 -11.78 8.31
CA ALA A 95 -5.25 -12.64 7.17
C ALA A 95 -5.39 -14.14 7.53
N ALA A 96 -4.91 -14.54 8.72
CA ALA A 96 -5.08 -15.89 9.23
C ALA A 96 -6.57 -16.27 9.38
N ARG A 97 -7.42 -15.33 9.81
CA ARG A 97 -8.88 -15.54 9.89
C ARG A 97 -9.53 -15.70 8.52
N GLN A 98 -8.99 -15.06 7.51
CA GLN A 98 -9.47 -15.14 6.12
C GLN A 98 -8.81 -16.27 5.32
N GLN A 99 -8.00 -17.14 5.95
CA GLN A 99 -7.19 -18.17 5.29
C GLN A 99 -6.33 -17.61 4.15
N PHE A 100 -5.94 -16.35 4.26
CA PHE A 100 -5.12 -15.67 3.28
C PHE A 100 -3.66 -15.70 3.74
N ASN A 101 -2.76 -16.21 2.89
CA ASN A 101 -1.35 -16.25 3.21
C ASN A 101 -0.68 -14.92 2.82
N LEU A 102 -0.29 -14.12 3.82
CA LEU A 102 0.35 -12.82 3.58
C LEU A 102 1.72 -12.95 2.91
N HIS A 103 2.39 -14.08 3.05
CA HIS A 103 3.66 -14.32 2.36
C HIS A 103 3.48 -14.40 0.85
N ASP A 104 2.28 -14.66 0.35
CA ASP A 104 2.01 -14.63 -1.09
C ASP A 104 1.99 -13.19 -1.63
N LEU A 105 1.97 -12.17 -0.76
CA LEU A 105 1.96 -10.75 -1.15
C LEU A 105 3.35 -10.07 -1.16
N LEU A 106 4.36 -10.72 -0.58
CA LEU A 106 5.74 -10.24 -0.44
C LEU A 106 6.67 -11.01 -1.39
#